data_AF-A0A258DU28-F1
#
_entry.id   AF-A0A258DU28-F1
#
_cell.length_a   1.000
_cell.length_b   1.000
_cell.length_c   1.000
_cell.angle_alpha   90.00
_cell.angle_beta   90.00
_cell.angle_gamma   90.00
#
_symmetry.space_group_name_H-M   'P 1'
#
loop_
_entity.id
_entity.type
_entity.pdbx_description
1 polymer ?
#
loop_
_entity_poly.entity_id
_entity_poly.type
_entity_poly.pdbx_seq_one_letter_code
_entity_poly.pdbx_strand_id
1 'polypeptide(L)'
;MSTVSFAQNLSVEVAKELNIKDDVYFADRDSAYLDPYYGLKKLIYGNRRFAEDKSIRPRQTDADLKNTQNGQAPFATIIGCADSRVPNEIIFDQGVGDLFITRTAGQVMAEASFGTIEYASEVLKTKLIVVLGHESCGAVDAAMKLPANPPGHVVSLINAIKPASLRAKARNLEGSEALSFAVKENVIEQVNMLRNLEPVLSRKAESGELLIVGAVYDLESGYVKFIEETILSLPRFANKSKVIP
;
A
#
# COMPACT_ATOMS: atom_id res chain seq x y z
N MET A 1 8.01 -23.73 16.54
CA MET A 1 7.12 -22.81 15.81
C MET A 1 7.22 -21.46 16.47
N SER A 2 8.10 -20.58 15.98
CA SER A 2 8.19 -19.23 16.53
C SER A 2 6.90 -18.49 16.16
N THR A 3 6.10 -18.13 17.15
CA THR A 3 5.02 -17.17 16.99
C THR A 3 5.66 -15.84 16.57
N VAL A 4 5.67 -15.56 15.26
CA VAL A 4 5.98 -14.24 14.72
C VAL A 4 4.89 -13.33 15.28
N SER A 5 5.26 -12.44 16.22
CA SER A 5 4.30 -11.47 16.74
C SER A 5 3.90 -10.54 15.61
N PHE A 6 2.59 -10.33 15.46
CA PHE A 6 2.02 -9.45 14.44
C PHE A 6 2.50 -8.00 14.60
N ALA A 7 2.79 -7.58 15.84
CA ALA A 7 3.43 -6.32 16.15
C ALA A 7 4.90 -6.20 15.69
N GLN A 8 5.54 -7.24 15.11
CA GLN A 8 6.94 -7.14 14.70
C GLN A 8 7.21 -6.15 13.57
N ASN A 9 6.17 -5.69 12.84
CA ASN A 9 6.32 -4.78 11.70
C ASN A 9 5.87 -3.33 11.97
N LEU A 10 5.29 -3.03 13.14
CA LEU A 10 4.89 -1.68 13.54
C LEU A 10 5.43 -1.41 14.94
N SER A 11 5.96 -0.23 15.20
CA SER A 11 6.34 0.13 16.57
C SER A 11 5.14 0.07 17.51
N VAL A 12 5.44 -0.08 18.80
CA VAL A 12 4.46 -0.01 19.89
C VAL A 12 3.66 1.29 19.83
N GLU A 13 4.27 2.39 19.40
CA GLU A 13 3.60 3.68 19.23
C GLU A 13 2.52 3.60 18.16
N VAL A 14 2.86 3.16 16.95
CA VAL A 14 1.90 3.04 15.84
C VAL A 14 0.80 2.05 16.19
N ALA A 15 1.16 0.89 16.76
CA ALA A 15 0.20 -0.12 17.17
C ALA A 15 -0.79 0.44 18.22
N LYS A 16 -0.31 1.17 19.22
CA LYS A 16 -1.16 1.78 20.26
C LYS A 16 -2.09 2.83 19.68
N GLU A 17 -1.61 3.72 18.82
CA GLU A 17 -2.41 4.79 18.22
C GLU A 17 -3.47 4.27 17.25
N LEU A 18 -3.17 3.19 16.51
CA LEU A 18 -4.16 2.50 15.67
C LEU A 18 -5.04 1.52 16.47
N ASN A 19 -4.80 1.37 17.78
CA ASN A 19 -5.44 0.40 18.65
C ASN A 19 -5.41 -1.03 18.06
N ILE A 20 -4.24 -1.41 17.57
CA ILE A 20 -3.92 -2.74 17.05
C ILE A 20 -3.48 -3.63 18.22
N LYS A 21 -3.97 -4.87 18.24
CA LYS A 21 -3.73 -5.85 19.30
C LYS A 21 -3.46 -7.21 18.68
N ASP A 22 -2.49 -7.91 19.24
CA ASP A 22 -2.02 -9.21 18.72
C ASP A 22 -3.02 -10.35 18.96
N ASP A 23 -3.94 -10.22 19.90
CA ASP A 23 -4.93 -11.26 20.28
C ASP A 23 -6.34 -10.98 19.74
N VAL A 24 -6.53 -9.94 18.93
CA VAL A 24 -7.85 -9.55 18.42
C VAL A 24 -8.11 -10.08 17.03
N TYR A 25 -9.21 -10.82 16.91
CA TYR A 25 -9.84 -11.09 15.62
C TYR A 25 -10.76 -9.93 15.26
N PHE A 26 -10.39 -9.17 14.22
CA PHE A 26 -11.16 -8.02 13.75
C PHE A 26 -11.78 -8.35 12.39
N ALA A 27 -13.11 -8.26 12.28
CA ALA A 27 -13.87 -8.54 11.06
C ALA A 27 -14.97 -7.49 10.85
N ASP A 28 -14.63 -6.19 10.98
CA ASP A 28 -15.58 -5.13 10.63
C ASP A 28 -15.69 -5.01 9.10
N ARG A 29 -16.92 -5.15 8.62
CA ARG A 29 -17.23 -5.13 7.19
C ARG A 29 -17.46 -3.73 6.65
N ASP A 30 -18.01 -2.81 7.45
CA ASP A 30 -18.71 -1.65 6.91
C ASP A 30 -18.19 -0.32 7.47
N SER A 31 -17.59 -0.23 8.66
CA SER A 31 -17.26 1.09 9.26
C SER A 31 -16.03 1.81 8.66
N ALA A 32 -15.36 1.21 7.68
CA ALA A 32 -14.09 1.71 7.15
C ALA A 32 -14.16 3.04 6.41
N TYR A 33 -15.35 3.46 5.96
CA TYR A 33 -15.55 4.76 5.31
C TYR A 33 -15.57 5.94 6.31
N LEU A 34 -15.74 5.69 7.61
CA LEU A 34 -15.90 6.73 8.62
C LEU A 34 -14.59 7.44 8.97
N ASP A 35 -13.51 6.67 9.13
CA ASP A 35 -12.19 7.15 9.55
C ASP A 35 -11.11 6.42 8.73
N PRO A 36 -10.24 7.12 7.98
CA PRO A 36 -9.20 6.47 7.19
C PRO A 36 -8.16 5.72 8.05
N TYR A 37 -7.97 6.08 9.33
CA TYR A 37 -7.15 5.29 10.26
C TYR A 37 -7.80 3.95 10.59
N TYR A 38 -9.13 3.93 10.65
CA TYR A 38 -9.90 2.68 10.78
C TYR A 38 -9.83 1.84 9.51
N GLY A 39 -9.87 2.48 8.33
CA GLY A 39 -9.60 1.81 7.05
C GLY A 39 -8.23 1.14 7.03
N LEU A 40 -7.18 1.84 7.50
CA LEU A 40 -5.82 1.30 7.59
C LEU A 40 -5.78 0.09 8.53
N LYS A 41 -6.39 0.23 9.72
CA LYS A 41 -6.55 -0.87 10.67
C LYS A 41 -7.26 -2.08 10.04
N LYS A 42 -8.33 -1.86 9.28
CA LYS A 42 -9.08 -2.92 8.59
C LYS A 42 -8.20 -3.67 7.59
N LEU A 43 -7.38 -2.97 6.80
CA LEU A 43 -6.41 -3.61 5.88
C LEU A 43 -5.36 -4.42 6.64
N ILE A 44 -4.81 -3.88 7.72
CA ILE A 44 -3.81 -4.56 8.56
C ILE A 44 -4.36 -5.88 9.12
N TYR A 45 -5.54 -5.87 9.74
CA TYR A 45 -6.17 -7.11 10.21
C TYR A 45 -6.66 -8.02 9.08
N GLY A 46 -7.08 -7.45 7.96
CA GLY A 46 -7.47 -8.21 6.77
C GLY A 46 -6.32 -9.05 6.23
N ASN A 47 -5.14 -8.44 6.05
CA ASN A 47 -3.96 -9.17 5.65
C ASN A 47 -3.51 -10.19 6.69
N ARG A 48 -3.66 -9.88 7.99
CA ARG A 48 -3.41 -10.87 9.04
C ARG A 48 -4.27 -12.12 8.87
N ARG A 49 -5.57 -11.95 8.62
CA ARG A 49 -6.46 -13.09 8.39
C ARG A 49 -6.03 -13.90 7.18
N PHE A 50 -5.58 -13.25 6.11
CA PHE A 50 -5.02 -13.93 4.95
C PHE A 50 -3.75 -14.72 5.29
N ALA A 51 -2.75 -14.08 5.89
CA ALA A 51 -1.46 -14.69 6.21
C ALA A 51 -1.55 -15.84 7.24
N GLU A 52 -2.58 -15.83 8.08
CA GLU A 52 -2.85 -16.87 9.08
C GLU A 52 -3.89 -17.91 8.64
N ASP A 53 -4.31 -17.95 7.36
CA ASP A 53 -5.33 -18.86 6.83
C ASP A 53 -6.71 -18.77 7.52
N LYS A 54 -7.09 -17.56 7.96
CA LYS A 54 -8.34 -17.23 8.67
C LYS A 54 -9.24 -16.24 7.91
N SER A 55 -9.05 -16.12 6.60
CA SER A 55 -9.83 -15.25 5.72
C SER A 55 -11.34 -15.50 5.82
N ILE A 56 -12.12 -14.42 5.85
CA ILE A 56 -13.59 -14.49 5.82
C ILE A 56 -14.17 -14.35 4.41
N ARG A 57 -13.35 -13.90 3.44
CA ARG A 57 -13.74 -13.73 2.03
C ARG A 57 -15.03 -12.90 1.89
N PRO A 58 -15.06 -11.66 2.41
CA PRO A 58 -16.30 -10.90 2.48
C PRO A 58 -16.76 -10.49 1.06
N ARG A 59 -18.07 -10.48 0.78
CA ARG A 59 -18.64 -9.99 -0.49
C ARG A 59 -18.04 -10.63 -1.76
N GLN A 60 -17.83 -11.95 -1.74
CA GLN A 60 -17.29 -12.70 -2.88
C GLN A 60 -18.27 -13.73 -3.45
N THR A 61 -19.55 -13.68 -3.06
CA THR A 61 -20.57 -14.56 -3.64
C THR A 61 -21.05 -14.05 -5.00
N ASP A 62 -21.64 -14.92 -5.82
CA ASP A 62 -22.27 -14.53 -7.09
C ASP A 62 -23.36 -13.47 -6.90
N ALA A 63 -24.08 -13.51 -5.78
CA ALA A 63 -25.09 -12.51 -5.45
C ALA A 63 -24.45 -11.15 -5.14
N ASP A 64 -23.33 -11.12 -4.40
CA ASP A 64 -22.60 -9.88 -4.11
C ASP A 64 -22.10 -9.23 -5.40
N LEU A 65 -21.49 -10.01 -6.30
CA LEU A 65 -21.03 -9.55 -7.60
C LEU A 65 -22.19 -8.92 -8.40
N LYS A 66 -23.34 -9.60 -8.44
CA LYS A 66 -24.53 -9.10 -9.13
C LYS A 66 -25.14 -7.88 -8.46
N ASN A 67 -24.93 -7.63 -7.17
CA ASN A 67 -25.52 -6.49 -6.46
C ASN A 67 -24.74 -5.18 -6.62
N THR A 68 -23.63 -5.17 -7.37
CA THR A 68 -22.79 -3.97 -7.63
C THR A 68 -23.34 -3.02 -8.69
N GLN A 69 -24.48 -3.34 -9.31
CA GLN A 69 -25.07 -2.59 -10.43
C GLN A 69 -25.38 -1.13 -10.09
N ASN A 70 -25.65 -0.84 -8.81
CA ASN A 70 -26.12 0.47 -8.36
C ASN A 70 -25.00 1.43 -7.95
N GLY A 71 -23.73 1.00 -8.04
CA GLY A 71 -22.58 1.84 -7.74
C GLY A 71 -21.51 1.17 -6.89
N GLN A 72 -20.52 1.96 -6.48
CA GLN A 72 -19.39 1.53 -5.66
C GLN A 72 -19.06 2.58 -4.60
N ALA A 73 -18.61 2.13 -3.43
CA ALA A 73 -18.19 2.98 -2.31
C ALA A 73 -16.96 2.38 -1.61
N PRO A 74 -15.81 2.28 -2.32
CA PRO A 74 -14.59 1.75 -1.74
C PRO A 74 -14.11 2.65 -0.60
N PHE A 75 -13.56 2.05 0.45
CA PHE A 75 -13.01 2.82 1.57
C PHE A 75 -11.54 3.19 1.38
N ALA A 76 -10.83 2.43 0.54
CA ALA A 76 -9.42 2.61 0.26
C ALA A 76 -9.10 2.43 -1.23
N THR A 77 -8.07 3.15 -1.67
CA THR A 77 -7.43 2.97 -2.97
C THR A 77 -6.13 2.21 -2.79
N ILE A 78 -5.91 1.13 -3.55
CA ILE A 78 -4.63 0.41 -3.57
C ILE A 78 -3.93 0.65 -4.90
N ILE A 79 -2.69 1.13 -4.81
CA ILE A 79 -1.79 1.33 -5.96
C ILE A 79 -0.78 0.19 -5.90
N GLY A 80 -1.06 -0.89 -6.64
CA GLY A 80 -0.32 -2.14 -6.54
C GLY A 80 0.53 -2.47 -7.77
N CYS A 81 1.39 -3.47 -7.62
CA CYS A 81 2.08 -4.05 -8.76
C CYS A 81 1.13 -4.92 -9.62
N ALA A 82 1.34 -4.94 -10.93
CA ALA A 82 0.66 -5.85 -11.86
C ALA A 82 1.07 -7.33 -11.72
N ASP A 83 2.02 -7.66 -10.83
CA ASP A 83 2.48 -9.03 -10.57
C ASP A 83 1.29 -9.95 -10.21
N SER A 84 1.12 -11.04 -10.96
CA SER A 84 -0.02 -11.94 -10.85
C SER A 84 -0.14 -12.63 -9.48
N ARG A 85 0.92 -12.61 -8.66
CA ARG A 85 0.97 -13.18 -7.32
C ARG A 85 0.52 -12.21 -6.23
N VAL A 86 0.16 -10.98 -6.58
CA VAL A 86 -0.25 -9.92 -5.65
C VAL A 86 -1.72 -9.50 -5.88
N PRO A 87 -2.70 -10.38 -5.61
CA PRO A 87 -4.12 -10.04 -5.71
C PRO A 87 -4.59 -9.23 -4.48
N ASN A 88 -4.70 -7.91 -4.64
CA ASN A 88 -4.94 -6.96 -3.55
C ASN A 88 -6.16 -7.31 -2.66
N GLU A 89 -7.31 -7.62 -3.23
CA GLU A 89 -8.52 -7.98 -2.48
C GLU A 89 -8.31 -9.24 -1.64
N ILE A 90 -7.61 -10.23 -2.20
CA ILE A 90 -7.36 -11.51 -1.52
C ILE A 90 -6.37 -11.32 -0.38
N ILE A 91 -5.22 -10.69 -0.64
CA ILE A 91 -4.16 -10.52 0.36
C ILE A 91 -4.55 -9.58 1.49
N PHE A 92 -5.54 -8.71 1.30
CA PHE A 92 -6.14 -7.90 2.36
C PHE A 92 -7.45 -8.48 2.90
N ASP A 93 -7.88 -9.66 2.45
CA ASP A 93 -9.15 -10.29 2.82
C ASP A 93 -10.36 -9.34 2.75
N GLN A 94 -10.48 -8.68 1.59
CA GLN A 94 -11.54 -7.74 1.22
C GLN A 94 -12.42 -8.31 0.11
N GLY A 95 -13.56 -7.64 -0.10
CA GLY A 95 -14.56 -8.04 -1.05
C GLY A 95 -14.70 -7.12 -2.24
N VAL A 96 -15.64 -7.48 -3.10
CA VAL A 96 -16.03 -6.64 -4.23
C VAL A 96 -16.59 -5.31 -3.68
N GLY A 97 -16.11 -4.20 -4.24
CA GLY A 97 -16.53 -2.85 -3.87
C GLY A 97 -15.84 -2.26 -2.64
N ASP A 98 -14.99 -3.02 -1.93
CA ASP A 98 -14.23 -2.51 -0.77
C ASP A 98 -13.04 -1.63 -1.16
N LEU A 99 -12.36 -2.01 -2.24
CA LEU A 99 -11.10 -1.40 -2.69
C LEU A 99 -11.26 -0.84 -4.10
N PHE A 100 -10.71 0.35 -4.32
CA PHE A 100 -10.47 0.88 -5.66
C PHE A 100 -9.02 0.59 -6.05
N ILE A 101 -8.78 -0.10 -7.15
CA ILE A 101 -7.47 -0.68 -7.42
C ILE A 101 -6.94 -0.21 -8.76
N THR A 102 -5.69 0.26 -8.77
CA THR A 102 -4.90 0.47 -9.99
C THR A 102 -3.61 -0.33 -9.89
N ARG A 103 -3.22 -0.98 -10.99
CA ARG A 103 -2.08 -1.89 -11.03
C ARG A 103 -1.23 -1.70 -12.27
N THR A 104 0.05 -1.50 -12.06
CA THR A 104 1.08 -1.37 -13.09
C THR A 104 2.35 -2.10 -12.65
N ALA A 105 3.21 -2.51 -13.57
CA ALA A 105 4.45 -3.18 -13.19
C ALA A 105 5.33 -2.24 -12.32
N GLY A 106 5.78 -2.72 -11.17
CA GLY A 106 6.53 -1.92 -10.19
C GLY A 106 5.73 -0.77 -9.57
N GLN A 107 4.39 -0.84 -9.61
CA GLN A 107 3.46 0.20 -9.16
C GLN A 107 3.81 1.61 -9.69
N VAL A 108 4.37 1.65 -10.91
CA VAL A 108 4.74 2.88 -11.62
C VAL A 108 3.49 3.64 -12.00
N MET A 109 3.47 4.93 -11.71
CA MET A 109 2.34 5.78 -12.03
C MET A 109 2.61 6.60 -13.29
N ALA A 110 1.56 6.82 -14.07
CA ALA A 110 1.54 7.69 -15.23
C ALA A 110 0.27 8.55 -15.20
N GLU A 111 0.04 9.39 -16.21
CA GLU A 111 -1.10 10.33 -16.27
C GLU A 111 -2.45 9.66 -16.00
N ALA A 112 -2.72 8.51 -16.62
CA ALA A 112 -3.94 7.76 -16.38
C ALA A 112 -4.05 7.23 -14.94
N SER A 113 -2.92 6.87 -14.31
CA SER A 113 -2.89 6.48 -12.90
C SER A 113 -3.26 7.67 -12.00
N PHE A 114 -2.71 8.86 -12.25
CA PHE A 114 -3.02 10.06 -11.48
C PHE A 114 -4.50 10.42 -11.56
N GLY A 115 -5.07 10.47 -12.77
CA GLY A 115 -6.51 10.71 -12.95
C GLY A 115 -7.37 9.65 -12.27
N THR A 116 -6.95 8.38 -12.29
CA THR A 116 -7.64 7.29 -11.58
C THR A 116 -7.62 7.49 -10.06
N ILE A 117 -6.49 7.90 -9.49
CA ILE A 117 -6.33 8.11 -8.04
C ILE A 117 -7.10 9.36 -7.58
N GLU A 118 -7.06 10.45 -8.35
CA GLU A 118 -7.86 11.65 -8.06
C GLU A 118 -9.35 11.34 -8.17
N TYR A 119 -9.79 10.57 -9.17
CA TYR A 119 -11.18 10.12 -9.27
C TYR A 119 -11.62 9.35 -8.03
N ALA A 120 -10.77 8.46 -7.51
CA ALA A 120 -11.07 7.72 -6.28
C ALA A 120 -11.26 8.65 -5.07
N SER A 121 -10.41 9.67 -4.94
CA SER A 121 -10.51 10.65 -3.84
C SER A 121 -11.66 11.64 -4.01
N GLU A 122 -11.87 12.16 -5.20
CA GLU A 122 -12.83 13.24 -5.48
C GLU A 122 -14.24 12.73 -5.74
N VAL A 123 -14.39 11.63 -6.49
CA VAL A 123 -15.68 11.11 -6.91
C VAL A 123 -16.14 10.00 -5.98
N LEU A 124 -15.26 9.02 -5.71
CA LEU A 124 -15.60 7.86 -4.86
C LEU A 124 -15.37 8.11 -3.37
N LYS A 125 -14.77 9.25 -3.01
CA LYS A 125 -14.52 9.69 -1.64
C LYS A 125 -13.67 8.70 -0.82
N THR A 126 -12.77 7.94 -1.45
CA THR A 126 -11.79 7.12 -0.72
C THR A 126 -10.87 8.04 0.10
N LYS A 127 -10.67 7.72 1.37
CA LYS A 127 -9.86 8.53 2.30
C LYS A 127 -8.53 7.88 2.69
N LEU A 128 -8.23 6.72 2.13
CA LEU A 128 -6.98 6.00 2.33
C LEU A 128 -6.40 5.58 0.98
N ILE A 129 -5.12 5.84 0.76
CA ILE A 129 -4.30 5.30 -0.33
C ILE A 129 -3.21 4.43 0.29
N VAL A 130 -3.09 3.21 -0.20
CA VAL A 130 -1.94 2.33 0.10
C VAL A 130 -1.15 2.09 -1.19
N VAL A 131 0.09 2.56 -1.20
CA VAL A 131 1.07 2.20 -2.24
C VAL A 131 1.69 0.86 -1.84
N LEU A 132 1.40 -0.18 -2.62
CA LEU A 132 1.76 -1.55 -2.31
C LEU A 132 2.82 -2.08 -3.29
N GLY A 133 4.07 -2.14 -2.80
CA GLY A 133 5.13 -2.93 -3.43
C GLY A 133 5.06 -4.40 -3.00
N HIS A 134 5.98 -5.21 -3.50
CA HIS A 134 6.15 -6.59 -3.06
C HIS A 134 7.59 -7.06 -3.20
N GLU A 135 7.97 -8.03 -2.37
CA GLU A 135 9.27 -8.69 -2.45
C GLU A 135 9.46 -9.38 -3.80
N SER A 136 10.72 -9.50 -4.24
CA SER A 136 11.09 -10.12 -5.52
C SER A 136 10.36 -9.51 -6.74
N CYS A 137 10.21 -8.18 -6.76
CA CYS A 137 9.56 -7.48 -7.86
C CYS A 137 10.42 -7.47 -9.14
N GLY A 138 9.92 -8.11 -10.20
CA GLY A 138 10.64 -8.23 -11.47
C GLY A 138 10.90 -6.88 -12.17
N ALA A 139 10.01 -5.90 -12.02
CA ALA A 139 10.21 -4.57 -12.58
C ALA A 139 11.35 -3.82 -11.86
N VAL A 140 11.44 -3.96 -10.54
CA VAL A 140 12.51 -3.37 -9.72
C VAL A 140 13.84 -4.07 -9.99
N ASP A 141 13.87 -5.40 -10.03
CA ASP A 141 15.06 -6.18 -10.40
C ASP A 141 15.59 -5.80 -11.79
N ALA A 142 14.69 -5.66 -12.78
CA ALA A 142 15.07 -5.21 -14.11
C ALA A 142 15.65 -3.79 -14.11
N ALA A 143 15.10 -2.86 -13.31
CA ALA A 143 15.62 -1.50 -13.18
C ALA A 143 16.99 -1.46 -12.50
N MET A 144 17.22 -2.32 -11.51
CA MET A 144 18.50 -2.45 -10.81
C MET A 144 19.65 -2.91 -11.69
N LYS A 145 19.37 -3.66 -12.76
CA LYS A 145 20.37 -4.07 -13.75
C LYS A 145 20.88 -2.90 -14.60
N LEU A 146 20.24 -1.72 -14.52
CA LEU A 146 20.56 -0.53 -15.31
C LEU A 146 20.82 -0.83 -16.79
N PRO A 147 19.88 -1.54 -17.47
CA PRO A 147 20.07 -1.92 -18.87
C PRO A 147 20.27 -0.70 -19.77
N ALA A 148 21.27 -0.75 -20.66
CA ALA A 148 21.55 0.33 -21.59
C ALA A 148 20.42 0.55 -22.61
N ASN A 149 19.79 -0.54 -23.09
CA ASN A 149 18.72 -0.50 -24.10
C ASN A 149 17.53 -1.39 -23.68
N PRO A 150 16.63 -0.92 -22.79
CA PRO A 150 15.41 -1.64 -22.47
C PRO A 150 14.49 -1.74 -23.71
N PRO A 151 13.74 -2.84 -23.88
CA PRO A 151 12.88 -3.02 -25.05
C PRO A 151 11.63 -2.15 -24.99
N GLY A 152 11.32 -1.46 -26.10
CA GLY A 152 10.04 -0.75 -26.31
C GLY A 152 9.65 0.15 -25.13
N HIS A 153 8.39 0.07 -24.70
CA HIS A 153 7.86 0.88 -23.59
C HIS A 153 8.27 0.40 -22.19
N VAL A 154 8.98 -0.73 -22.06
CA VAL A 154 9.52 -1.17 -20.75
C VAL A 154 10.49 -0.12 -20.20
N VAL A 155 11.14 0.66 -21.08
CA VAL A 155 12.01 1.78 -20.70
C VAL A 155 11.32 2.77 -19.75
N SER A 156 10.00 3.00 -19.91
CA SER A 156 9.25 3.91 -19.04
C SER A 156 9.20 3.40 -17.60
N LEU A 157 9.07 2.08 -17.42
CA LEU A 157 9.09 1.44 -16.10
C LEU A 157 10.49 1.51 -15.49
N ILE A 158 11.52 1.18 -16.27
CA ILE A 158 12.91 1.24 -15.85
C ILE A 158 13.26 2.65 -15.37
N ASN A 159 12.93 3.67 -16.16
CA ASN A 159 13.24 5.06 -15.85
C ASN A 159 12.53 5.55 -14.58
N ALA A 160 11.27 5.17 -14.40
CA ALA A 160 10.51 5.55 -13.20
C ALA A 160 11.09 4.93 -11.92
N ILE A 161 11.57 3.68 -11.97
CA ILE A 161 12.09 2.95 -10.81
C ILE A 161 13.57 3.23 -10.55
N LYS A 162 14.33 3.65 -11.58
CA LYS A 162 15.77 3.89 -11.55
C LYS A 162 16.27 4.69 -10.33
N PRO A 163 15.59 5.75 -9.83
CA PRO A 163 16.05 6.46 -8.63
C PRO A 163 16.22 5.55 -7.41
N ALA A 164 15.27 4.66 -7.15
CA ALA A 164 15.34 3.70 -6.05
C ALA A 164 16.50 2.70 -6.24
N SER A 165 16.70 2.23 -7.48
CA SER A 165 17.82 1.34 -7.82
C SER A 165 19.19 1.98 -7.60
N LEU A 166 19.34 3.27 -7.93
CA LEU A 166 20.60 4.01 -7.72
C LEU A 166 20.89 4.19 -6.23
N ARG A 167 19.88 4.42 -5.39
CA ARG A 167 20.06 4.49 -3.93
C ARG A 167 20.49 3.16 -3.32
N ALA A 168 19.93 2.05 -3.79
CA ALA A 168 20.37 0.71 -3.36
C ALA A 168 21.87 0.50 -3.66
N LYS A 169 22.30 0.86 -4.88
CA LYS A 169 23.70 0.78 -5.30
C LYS A 169 24.61 1.69 -4.46
N ALA A 170 24.16 2.91 -4.16
CA ALA A 170 24.93 3.86 -3.34
C ALA A 170 25.18 3.39 -1.91
N ARG A 171 24.35 2.47 -1.39
CA ARG A 171 24.54 1.83 -0.08
C ARG A 171 25.47 0.60 -0.10
N ASN A 172 26.00 0.22 -1.27
CA ASN A 172 26.82 -0.99 -1.44
C ASN A 172 26.11 -2.27 -0.96
N LEU A 173 24.78 -2.33 -1.10
CA LEU A 173 24.01 -3.55 -0.83
C LEU A 173 24.12 -4.50 -2.03
N GLU A 174 24.00 -5.80 -1.79
CA GLU A 174 24.04 -6.82 -2.84
C GLU A 174 22.86 -7.81 -2.77
N GLY A 175 22.66 -8.56 -3.85
CA GLY A 175 21.70 -9.66 -3.90
C GLY A 175 20.27 -9.28 -3.50
N SER A 176 19.65 -10.14 -2.69
CA SER A 176 18.28 -9.95 -2.20
C SER A 176 18.13 -8.72 -1.31
N GLU A 177 19.15 -8.37 -0.52
CA GLU A 177 19.11 -7.19 0.36
C GLU A 177 19.01 -5.90 -0.47
N ALA A 178 19.79 -5.79 -1.54
CA ALA A 178 19.72 -4.66 -2.45
C ALA A 178 18.35 -4.55 -3.12
N LEU A 179 17.75 -5.69 -3.50
CA LEU A 179 16.43 -5.72 -4.12
C LEU A 179 15.32 -5.31 -3.14
N SER A 180 15.28 -5.88 -1.94
CA SER A 180 14.30 -5.52 -0.91
C SER A 180 14.41 -4.04 -0.53
N PHE A 181 15.64 -3.51 -0.44
CA PHE A 181 15.87 -2.08 -0.24
C PHE A 181 15.31 -1.24 -1.40
N ALA A 182 15.63 -1.59 -2.65
CA ALA A 182 15.13 -0.86 -3.83
C ALA A 182 13.59 -0.91 -3.94
N VAL A 183 12.96 -2.04 -3.60
CA VAL A 183 11.50 -2.17 -3.55
C VAL A 183 10.92 -1.20 -2.52
N LYS A 184 11.44 -1.20 -1.29
CA LYS A 184 10.99 -0.30 -0.23
C LYS A 184 11.14 1.17 -0.64
N GLU A 185 12.30 1.52 -1.19
CA GLU A 185 12.59 2.88 -1.67
C GLU A 185 11.66 3.30 -2.82
N ASN A 186 11.34 2.40 -3.75
CA ASN A 186 10.39 2.68 -4.82
C ASN A 186 8.99 2.98 -4.25
N VAL A 187 8.55 2.24 -3.23
CA VAL A 187 7.27 2.53 -2.56
C VAL A 187 7.29 3.91 -1.89
N ILE A 188 8.37 4.25 -1.17
CA ILE A 188 8.51 5.54 -0.49
C ILE A 188 8.47 6.71 -1.48
N GLU A 189 9.17 6.60 -2.60
CA GLU A 189 9.16 7.62 -3.65
C GLU A 189 7.75 7.85 -4.19
N GLN A 190 7.04 6.78 -4.48
CA GLN A 190 5.68 6.84 -5.00
C GLN A 190 4.71 7.45 -3.96
N VAL A 191 4.88 7.15 -2.66
CA VAL A 191 4.14 7.82 -1.58
C VAL A 191 4.43 9.32 -1.55
N ASN A 192 5.71 9.71 -1.61
CA ASN A 192 6.11 11.10 -1.59
C ASN A 192 5.61 11.85 -2.83
N MET A 193 5.66 11.23 -4.01
CA MET A 193 5.11 11.79 -5.25
C MET A 193 3.64 12.15 -5.07
N LEU A 194 2.83 11.22 -4.54
CA LEU A 194 1.39 11.45 -4.34
C LEU A 194 1.09 12.54 -3.31
N ARG A 195 1.88 12.59 -2.22
CA ARG A 195 1.75 13.63 -1.19
C ARG A 195 2.10 15.03 -1.70
N ASN A 196 2.89 15.13 -2.76
CA ASN A 196 3.25 16.38 -3.42
C ASN A 196 2.50 16.59 -4.75
N LEU A 197 1.53 15.72 -5.07
CA LEU A 197 0.78 15.82 -6.33
C LEU A 197 -0.33 16.86 -6.19
N GLU A 198 -0.06 18.04 -6.72
CA GLU A 198 -1.02 19.14 -6.83
C GLU A 198 -2.02 18.91 -8.00
N PRO A 199 -3.24 19.46 -7.90
CA PRO A 199 -3.73 20.27 -6.78
C PRO A 199 -4.45 19.45 -5.70
N VAL A 200 -4.94 18.25 -6.02
CA VAL A 200 -5.93 17.56 -5.18
C VAL A 200 -5.28 16.81 -4.03
N LEU A 201 -4.37 15.88 -4.35
CA LEU A 201 -3.89 14.90 -3.37
C LEU A 201 -3.01 15.55 -2.31
N SER A 202 -2.17 16.51 -2.70
CA SER A 202 -1.27 17.19 -1.77
C SER A 202 -2.03 17.90 -0.65
N ARG A 203 -3.00 18.75 -0.99
CA ARG A 203 -3.83 19.46 0.01
C ARG A 203 -4.58 18.53 0.96
N LYS A 204 -5.13 17.43 0.43
CA LYS A 204 -5.85 16.44 1.25
C LYS A 204 -4.91 15.62 2.14
N ALA A 205 -3.70 15.35 1.68
CA ALA A 205 -2.67 14.67 2.47
C ALA A 205 -2.18 15.57 3.61
N GLU A 206 -1.92 16.85 3.33
CA GLU A 206 -1.50 17.83 4.33
C GLU A 206 -2.55 18.07 5.42
N SER A 207 -3.83 18.15 5.04
CA SER A 207 -4.93 18.34 5.99
C SER A 207 -5.25 17.09 6.82
N GLY A 208 -4.78 15.91 6.38
CA GLY A 208 -5.11 14.62 6.96
C GLY A 208 -6.48 14.07 6.55
N GLU A 209 -7.17 14.70 5.60
CA GLU A 209 -8.41 14.18 5.01
C GLU A 209 -8.16 12.88 4.23
N LEU A 210 -6.99 12.78 3.59
CA LEU A 210 -6.54 11.62 2.83
C LEU A 210 -5.24 11.08 3.41
N LEU A 211 -5.25 9.83 3.87
CA LEU A 211 -4.01 9.18 4.30
C LEU A 211 -3.35 8.50 3.11
N ILE A 212 -2.04 8.68 2.95
CA ILE A 212 -1.24 8.03 1.92
C ILE A 212 -0.11 7.30 2.61
N VAL A 213 -0.10 5.97 2.56
CA VAL A 213 0.89 5.11 3.23
C VAL A 213 1.51 4.10 2.27
N GLY A 214 2.72 3.64 2.58
CA GLY A 214 3.44 2.62 1.82
C GLY A 214 3.44 1.28 2.54
N ALA A 215 3.45 0.19 1.77
CA ALA A 215 3.62 -1.16 2.28
C ALA A 215 4.32 -2.07 1.27
N VAL A 216 4.89 -3.18 1.76
CA VAL A 216 5.51 -4.22 0.94
C VAL A 216 4.88 -5.57 1.28
N TYR A 217 4.34 -6.26 0.28
CA TYR A 217 3.84 -7.62 0.41
C TYR A 217 4.99 -8.65 0.32
N ASP A 218 5.05 -9.53 1.31
CA ASP A 218 6.01 -10.62 1.39
C ASP A 218 5.38 -11.90 0.80
N LEU A 219 5.91 -12.33 -0.35
CA LEU A 219 5.36 -13.45 -1.12
C LEU A 219 5.46 -14.80 -0.40
N GLU A 220 6.42 -14.96 0.52
CA GLU A 220 6.67 -16.22 1.21
C GLU A 220 5.76 -16.37 2.42
N SER A 221 5.66 -15.31 3.22
CA SER A 221 4.92 -15.34 4.49
C SER A 221 3.46 -14.91 4.35
N GLY A 222 3.08 -14.26 3.24
CA GLY A 222 1.73 -13.73 3.04
C GLY A 222 1.44 -12.43 3.81
N TYR A 223 2.41 -11.89 4.55
CA TYR A 223 2.23 -10.64 5.29
C TYR A 223 2.50 -9.40 4.43
N VAL A 224 1.68 -8.37 4.63
CA VAL A 224 1.92 -7.02 4.16
C VAL A 224 2.59 -6.23 5.28
N LYS A 225 3.85 -5.85 5.04
CA LYS A 225 4.68 -5.06 5.96
C LYS A 225 4.48 -3.58 5.64
N PHE A 226 3.75 -2.87 6.48
CA PHE A 226 3.57 -1.42 6.32
C PHE A 226 4.88 -0.69 6.62
N ILE A 227 5.22 0.28 5.77
CA ILE A 227 6.44 1.08 5.91
C ILE A 227 6.18 2.16 6.95
N GLU A 228 6.67 1.92 8.16
CA GLU A 228 6.36 2.71 9.35
C GLU A 228 6.63 4.21 9.20
N GLU A 229 7.75 4.60 8.57
CA GLU A 229 8.08 6.01 8.29
C GLU A 229 7.00 6.75 7.49
N THR A 230 6.25 6.04 6.63
CA THR A 230 5.11 6.63 5.91
C THR A 230 3.88 6.80 6.82
N ILE A 231 3.73 5.99 7.87
CA ILE A 231 2.65 6.16 8.86
C ILE A 231 2.97 7.27 9.84
N LEU A 232 4.18 7.29 10.38
CA LEU A 232 4.65 8.28 11.36
C LEU A 232 4.68 9.72 10.80
N SER A 233 4.76 9.86 9.47
CA SER A 233 4.69 11.16 8.79
C SER A 233 3.26 11.65 8.53
N LEU A 234 2.22 10.88 8.84
CA LEU A 234 0.84 11.35 8.71
C LEU A 234 0.54 12.47 9.74
N PRO A 235 -0.37 13.41 9.45
CA PRO A 235 -0.62 14.58 10.32
C PRO A 235 -0.94 14.26 11.79
N ARG A 236 -1.64 13.15 12.07
CA ARG A 236 -1.94 12.69 13.44
C ARG A 236 -0.68 12.34 14.25
N PHE A 237 0.39 11.89 13.60
CA PHE A 237 1.65 11.50 14.24
C PHE A 237 2.67 12.66 14.22
N ALA A 238 2.76 13.41 13.12
CA ALA A 238 3.72 14.50 12.96
C ALA A 238 3.57 15.64 14.01
N ASN A 239 2.35 15.88 14.49
CA ASN A 239 2.09 16.89 15.52
C ASN A 239 2.49 16.44 16.95
N LYS A 240 2.70 15.13 17.18
CA LYS A 240 3.12 14.60 18.50
C LYS A 240 4.63 14.68 18.70
N SER A 241 5.43 14.57 17.64
CA SER A 241 6.90 14.74 17.71
C SER A 241 7.35 16.17 18.05
N LYS A 242 6.45 17.17 18.00
CA LYS A 242 6.69 18.55 18.45
C LYS A 242 6.33 18.78 19.92
N VAL A 243 5.82 17.76 20.62
CA VAL A 243 5.44 17.82 22.04
C VAL A 243 6.31 16.85 22.83
N ILE A 244 7.61 17.10 22.84
CA ILE A 244 8.51 16.60 23.88
C ILE A 244 9.17 17.86 24.46
N PRO A 245 8.97 18.17 25.76
CA PRO A 245 9.59 19.32 26.40
C PRO A 245 11.12 19.17 26.51
#